data_AF-A0A382A8K6-F1
#
_entry.id   AF-A0A382A8K6-F1
#
_cell.length_a   1.000
_cell.length_b   1.000
_cell.length_c   1.000
_cell.angle_alpha   90.00
_cell.angle_beta   90.00
_cell.angle_gamma   90.00
#
_symmetry.space_group_name_H-M   'P 1'
#
loop_
_entity.id
_entity.type
_entity.pdbx_description
1 polymer ?
#
loop_
_entity_poly.entity_id
_entity_poly.type
_entity_poly.pdbx_seq_one_letter_code
_entity_poly.pdbx_strand_id
1 'polypeptide(L)'
;MLQNDCNIELFTDGNICLNLFYPLEVDVRGINLNISGETLEYLQRGELKLLLLGLEFQGRQELLYVKDLADKFLSIGISYNNIFIVTSDLNNSYKKLLQPYKTYSLDWWQIESRLIICDKICKRKYTNFGYNYFLGAPILPIKQFDLDKFKPKKLFYSVTKNTSIHRLSLISELIANNLDNEGIINYHPVDFEINYKDPNLLDLYRDDEYVEKKKKIISILQEEGINFNLKDDISYHKDSLFTIVTPRFAAHKNDQYMDEINSLFTNFEIWQLIAMGKPFIILGSCQLIKYLNREGYFTFYDIINEEYDTFLDFPKR
;
A
#
# COMPACT_ATOMS: atom_id res chain seq x y z
N MET A 1 19.85 18.49 -7.09
CA MET A 1 19.94 18.45 -5.63
C MET A 1 19.05 19.56 -5.10
N LEU A 2 17.77 19.25 -4.83
CA LEU A 2 16.92 20.17 -4.06
C LEU A 2 17.52 20.20 -2.66
N GLN A 3 17.63 21.36 -2.03
CA GLN A 3 18.21 21.52 -0.70
C GLN A 3 17.06 21.93 0.21
N ASN A 4 16.75 21.13 1.24
CA ASN A 4 15.89 21.62 2.30
C ASN A 4 16.81 22.23 3.37
N ASP A 5 16.73 23.56 3.54
CA ASP A 5 17.47 24.33 4.56
C ASP A 5 16.94 24.06 5.99
N CYS A 6 16.68 22.80 6.32
CA CYS A 6 16.26 22.38 7.64
C CYS A 6 17.46 21.81 8.40
N ASN A 7 18.04 22.63 9.29
CA ASN A 7 18.90 22.11 10.34
C ASN A 7 17.99 21.52 11.43
N ILE A 8 18.09 20.21 11.67
CA ILE A 8 17.41 19.55 12.78
C ILE A 8 18.28 19.77 14.02
N GLU A 9 17.92 20.75 14.86
CA GLU A 9 18.45 20.85 16.21
C GLU A 9 17.69 19.86 17.10
N LEU A 10 18.42 18.89 17.66
CA LEU A 10 17.87 18.01 18.70
C LEU A 10 17.74 18.83 19.99
N PHE A 11 16.51 19.10 20.42
CA PHE A 11 16.22 19.75 21.70
C PHE A 11 16.41 18.75 22.87
N THR A 12 17.66 18.35 23.12
CA THR A 12 18.03 17.51 24.25
C THR A 12 18.54 18.33 25.45
N ASP A 13 18.81 19.62 25.27
CA ASP A 13 19.48 20.46 26.27
C ASP A 13 20.78 19.81 26.79
N GLY A 14 21.51 19.14 25.88
CA GLY A 14 22.71 18.34 26.20
C GLY A 14 22.44 16.99 26.89
N ASN A 15 21.20 16.66 27.23
CA ASN A 15 20.84 15.40 27.89
C ASN A 15 20.59 14.29 26.86
N ILE A 16 21.58 13.43 26.66
CA ILE A 16 21.42 12.19 25.88
C ILE A 16 20.77 11.13 26.77
N CYS A 17 19.54 10.73 26.43
CA CYS A 17 18.84 9.67 27.13
C CYS A 17 19.09 8.30 26.48
N LEU A 18 18.90 7.22 27.26
CA LEU A 18 18.94 5.86 26.74
C LEU A 18 17.85 5.71 25.66
N ASN A 19 18.25 5.17 24.50
CA ASN A 19 17.38 4.98 23.33
C ASN A 19 16.91 6.27 22.65
N LEU A 20 17.76 7.30 22.61
CA LEU A 20 17.53 8.45 21.74
C LEU A 20 17.73 8.05 20.26
N PHE A 21 16.81 8.48 19.40
CA PHE A 21 16.85 8.20 17.97
C PHE A 21 16.93 9.48 17.14
N TYR A 22 17.71 9.42 16.07
CA TYR A 22 17.68 10.38 14.97
C TYR A 22 16.79 9.83 13.86
N PRO A 23 15.55 10.34 13.70
CA PRO A 23 14.65 9.87 12.66
C PRO A 23 15.07 10.42 11.30
N LEU A 24 15.04 9.55 10.30
CA LEU A 24 15.35 9.90 8.92
C LEU A 24 14.30 9.25 8.00
N GLU A 25 13.41 10.08 7.47
CA GLU A 25 12.43 9.66 6.48
C GLU A 25 13.13 9.45 5.13
N VAL A 26 12.95 8.25 4.58
CA VAL A 26 13.46 7.91 3.26
C VAL A 26 12.35 8.23 2.26
N ASP A 27 12.67 9.01 1.24
CA ASP A 27 11.80 9.29 0.09
C ASP A 27 12.35 8.52 -1.13
N VAL A 28 11.51 8.18 -2.10
CA VAL A 28 11.92 7.64 -3.42
C VAL A 28 12.90 8.55 -4.16
N ARG A 29 12.93 9.85 -3.82
CA ARG A 29 13.93 10.82 -4.32
C ARG A 29 15.25 10.79 -3.53
N GLY A 30 15.36 9.92 -2.54
CA GLY A 30 16.45 9.78 -1.59
C GLY A 30 16.29 10.59 -0.33
N ILE A 31 17.35 10.63 0.48
CA ILE A 31 17.40 11.50 1.65
C ILE A 31 17.85 12.87 1.20
N ASN A 32 17.08 13.89 1.57
CA ASN A 32 17.45 15.28 1.34
C ASN A 32 17.70 16.02 2.66
N LEU A 33 18.67 15.52 3.43
CA LEU A 33 19.00 16.04 4.76
C LEU A 33 20.52 16.11 4.92
N ASN A 34 20.98 17.27 5.39
CA ASN A 34 22.34 17.48 5.84
C ASN A 34 22.41 17.12 7.32
N ILE A 35 23.07 16.00 7.65
CA ILE A 35 23.29 15.60 9.05
C ILE A 35 24.55 16.34 9.51
N SER A 36 24.44 17.12 10.60
CA SER A 36 25.59 17.85 11.13
C SER A 36 26.70 16.89 11.55
N GLY A 37 27.97 17.35 11.46
CA GLY A 37 29.12 16.55 11.87
C GLY A 37 29.02 16.06 13.32
N GLU A 38 28.54 16.92 14.22
CA GLU A 38 28.29 16.58 15.62
C GLU A 38 27.25 15.45 15.76
N THR A 39 26.15 15.50 15.01
CA THR A 39 25.14 14.42 15.00
C THR A 39 25.72 13.11 14.47
N LEU A 40 26.56 13.18 13.43
CA LEU A 40 27.25 12.01 12.88
C LEU A 40 28.20 11.39 13.91
N GLU A 41 28.95 12.20 14.65
CA GLU A 41 29.81 11.72 15.73
C GLU A 41 29.01 11.02 16.83
N TYR A 42 27.86 11.57 17.23
CA TYR A 42 26.97 10.92 18.20
C TYR A 42 26.46 9.56 17.71
N LEU A 43 26.12 9.45 16.42
CA LEU A 43 25.70 8.19 15.80
C LEU A 43 26.85 7.17 15.74
N GLN A 44 28.06 7.60 15.38
CA GLN A 44 29.26 6.76 15.31
C GLN A 44 29.66 6.22 16.70
N ARG A 45 29.59 7.06 17.74
CA ARG A 45 29.84 6.65 19.14
C ARG A 45 28.71 5.81 19.74
N GLY A 46 27.56 5.77 19.09
CA GLY A 46 26.37 5.04 19.58
C GLY A 46 25.63 5.70 20.72
N GLU A 47 25.92 6.98 20.98
CA GLU A 47 25.19 7.84 21.90
C GLU A 47 23.81 8.19 21.34
N LEU A 48 23.70 8.22 20.00
CA LEU A 48 22.47 8.38 19.24
C LEU A 48 22.25 7.15 18.34
N LYS A 49 21.01 6.71 18.18
CA LYS A 49 20.64 5.62 17.26
C LYS A 49 20.02 6.20 15.99
N LEU A 50 20.30 5.61 14.84
CA LEU A 50 19.66 5.98 13.59
C LEU A 50 18.34 5.23 13.44
N LEU A 51 17.27 5.96 13.12
CA LEU A 51 15.95 5.39 12.79
C LEU A 51 15.58 5.75 11.35
N LEU A 52 15.75 4.80 10.43
CA LEU A 52 15.36 4.93 9.03
C LEU A 52 13.87 4.61 8.88
N LEU A 53 13.09 5.56 8.41
CA LEU A 53 11.65 5.42 8.18
C LEU A 53 11.42 5.18 6.68
N GLY A 54 11.29 3.92 6.28
CA GLY A 54 10.98 3.48 4.92
C GLY A 54 9.48 3.20 4.76
N LEU A 55 8.63 4.13 5.18
CA LEU A 55 7.19 3.89 5.35
C LEU A 55 6.42 3.84 4.03
N GLU A 56 6.94 4.44 2.96
CA GLU A 56 6.30 4.41 1.64
C GLU A 56 6.79 3.27 0.74
N PHE A 57 7.88 2.59 1.13
CA PHE A 57 8.51 1.56 0.31
C PHE A 57 7.77 0.23 0.45
N GLN A 58 7.35 -0.33 -0.68
CA GLN A 58 6.64 -1.59 -0.80
C GLN A 58 7.33 -2.48 -1.84
N GLY A 59 7.52 -3.74 -1.49
CA GLY A 59 8.20 -4.65 -2.38
C GLY A 59 9.71 -4.75 -2.12
N ARG A 60 10.30 -5.87 -2.52
CA ARG A 60 11.72 -6.19 -2.35
C ARG A 60 12.63 -5.13 -2.95
N GLN A 61 12.36 -4.68 -4.17
CA GLN A 61 13.24 -3.73 -4.88
C GLN A 61 13.30 -2.39 -4.15
N GLU A 62 12.14 -1.90 -3.72
CA GLU A 62 12.01 -0.67 -2.94
C GLU A 62 12.68 -0.80 -1.57
N LEU A 63 12.55 -1.94 -0.89
CA LEU A 63 13.22 -2.14 0.40
C LEU A 63 14.72 -2.44 0.32
N LEU A 64 15.22 -2.93 -0.82
CA LEU A 64 16.65 -2.97 -1.08
C LEU A 64 17.25 -1.57 -1.13
N TYR A 65 16.53 -0.57 -1.64
CA TYR A 65 16.98 0.82 -1.59
C TYR A 65 17.15 1.32 -0.14
N VAL A 66 16.20 1.00 0.74
CA VAL A 66 16.30 1.33 2.17
C VAL A 66 17.49 0.63 2.81
N LYS A 67 17.76 -0.63 2.43
CA LYS A 67 18.93 -1.37 2.90
C LYS A 67 20.25 -0.75 2.41
N ASP A 68 20.36 -0.44 1.12
CA ASP A 68 21.55 0.17 0.54
C ASP A 68 21.88 1.49 1.24
N LEU A 69 20.84 2.21 1.65
CA LEU A 69 21.00 3.42 2.42
C LEU A 69 21.52 3.16 3.85
N ALA A 70 20.98 2.15 4.54
CA ALA A 70 21.52 1.71 5.83
C ALA A 70 23.00 1.28 5.72
N ASP A 71 23.36 0.57 4.64
CA ASP A 71 24.73 0.13 4.37
C ASP A 71 25.69 1.32 4.13
N LYS A 72 25.21 2.45 3.60
CA LYS A 72 26.00 3.70 3.52
C LYS A 72 26.28 4.31 4.89
N PHE A 73 25.34 4.22 5.83
CA PHE A 73 25.57 4.67 7.20
C PHE A 73 26.56 3.75 7.94
N LEU A 74 26.48 2.45 7.67
CA LEU A 74 27.46 1.48 8.16
C LEU A 74 28.88 1.79 7.65
N SER A 75 29.02 2.16 6.37
CA SER A 75 30.33 2.43 5.76
C SER A 75 31.02 3.70 6.30
N ILE A 76 30.25 4.64 6.87
CA ILE A 76 30.78 5.81 7.58
C ILE A 76 30.97 5.59 9.08
N GLY A 77 30.91 4.33 9.55
CA GLY A 77 31.30 3.96 10.92
C GLY A 77 30.15 3.88 11.94
N ILE A 78 28.89 4.01 11.53
CA ILE A 78 27.75 3.79 12.44
C ILE A 78 27.53 2.29 12.61
N SER A 79 27.55 1.80 13.86
CA SER A 79 27.33 0.38 14.15
C SER A 79 25.96 -0.09 13.66
N TYR A 80 25.88 -1.25 13.01
CA TYR A 80 24.60 -1.84 12.59
C TYR A 80 23.62 -2.06 13.76
N ASN A 81 24.12 -2.26 14.99
CA ASN A 81 23.30 -2.39 16.19
C ASN A 81 22.56 -1.09 16.58
N ASN A 82 23.04 0.05 16.05
CA ASN A 82 22.49 1.38 16.24
C ASN A 82 21.68 1.85 15.02
N ILE A 83 21.51 1.03 13.99
CA ILE A 83 20.67 1.34 12.83
C ILE A 83 19.39 0.51 12.92
N PHE A 84 18.26 1.21 12.91
CA PHE A 84 16.92 0.64 13.00
C PHE A 84 16.12 1.07 11.77
N ILE A 85 15.37 0.13 11.20
CA ILE A 85 14.55 0.36 10.02
C ILE A 85 13.09 0.15 10.40
N VAL A 86 12.23 1.12 10.09
CA VAL A 86 10.77 1.00 10.25
C VAL A 86 10.15 0.96 8.86
N THR A 87 9.31 -0.05 8.60
CA THR A 87 8.56 -0.19 7.36
C THR A 87 7.05 -0.19 7.63
N SER A 88 6.25 -0.01 6.57
CA SER A 88 4.80 -0.16 6.64
C SER A 88 4.30 -1.59 6.42
N ASP A 89 5.21 -2.56 6.29
CA ASP A 89 4.84 -3.98 6.22
C ASP A 89 4.52 -4.49 7.62
N LEU A 90 3.24 -4.64 7.92
CA LEU A 90 2.73 -4.98 9.26
C LEU A 90 3.15 -6.36 9.76
N ASN A 91 3.55 -7.26 8.86
CA ASN A 91 4.04 -8.59 9.22
C ASN A 91 5.56 -8.65 9.39
N ASN A 92 6.27 -7.55 9.12
CA ASN A 92 7.73 -7.48 9.15
C ASN A 92 8.40 -8.60 8.30
N SER A 93 7.80 -8.88 7.15
CA SER A 93 8.15 -9.96 6.23
C SER A 93 9.53 -9.76 5.63
N TYR A 94 10.01 -8.52 5.55
CA TYR A 94 11.33 -8.17 5.01
C TYR A 94 12.46 -8.20 6.04
N LYS A 95 12.22 -8.63 7.28
CA LYS A 95 13.24 -8.67 8.34
C LYS A 95 14.52 -9.42 7.93
N LYS A 96 14.41 -10.49 7.13
CA LYS A 96 15.59 -11.26 6.66
C LYS A 96 16.34 -10.49 5.57
N LEU A 97 15.61 -9.89 4.62
CA LEU A 97 16.18 -9.03 3.58
C LEU A 97 16.98 -7.87 4.18
N LEU A 98 16.46 -7.26 5.24
CA LEU A 98 17.01 -6.08 5.90
C LEU A 98 18.09 -6.40 6.95
N GLN A 99 18.54 -7.65 7.06
CA GLN A 99 19.67 -7.97 7.94
C GLN A 99 20.94 -7.21 7.50
N PRO A 100 21.80 -6.82 8.47
CA PRO A 100 21.80 -7.17 9.89
C PRO A 100 20.98 -6.21 10.79
N TYR A 101 20.18 -5.32 10.22
CA TYR A 101 19.52 -4.25 10.96
C TYR A 101 18.31 -4.74 11.76
N LYS A 102 18.00 -4.04 12.85
CA LYS A 102 16.75 -4.26 13.59
C LYS A 102 15.59 -3.62 12.82
N THR A 103 14.55 -4.39 12.56
CA THR A 103 13.38 -3.91 11.83
C THR A 103 12.13 -3.87 12.71
N TYR A 104 11.32 -2.84 12.50
CA TYR A 104 10.02 -2.67 13.11
C TYR A 104 8.98 -2.37 12.03
N SER A 105 7.72 -2.61 12.39
CA SER A 105 6.58 -2.36 11.52
C SER A 105 5.68 -1.32 12.17
N LEU A 106 5.09 -0.45 11.36
CA LEU A 106 4.15 0.55 11.79
C LEU A 106 3.03 0.69 10.77
N ASP A 107 1.77 0.76 11.24
CA ASP A 107 0.65 1.14 10.38
C ASP A 107 0.65 2.65 10.15
N TRP A 108 1.59 3.08 9.30
CA TRP A 108 1.76 4.49 9.00
C TRP A 108 0.51 5.09 8.38
N TRP A 109 -0.17 4.33 7.52
CA TRP A 109 -1.38 4.79 6.87
C TRP A 109 -2.53 4.98 7.85
N GLN A 110 -2.61 4.22 8.96
CA GLN A 110 -3.62 4.50 9.99
C GLN A 110 -3.42 5.89 10.59
N ILE A 111 -2.17 6.25 10.90
CA ILE A 111 -1.79 7.54 11.49
C ILE A 111 -2.04 8.67 10.50
N GLU A 112 -1.47 8.57 9.30
CA GLU A 112 -1.58 9.57 8.24
C GLU A 112 -3.04 9.77 7.81
N SER A 113 -3.81 8.70 7.61
CA SER A 113 -5.22 8.80 7.21
C SER A 113 -6.05 9.51 8.27
N ARG A 114 -5.83 9.21 9.56
CA ARG A 114 -6.52 9.91 10.66
C ARG A 114 -6.21 11.41 10.65
N LEU A 115 -4.94 11.78 10.43
CA LEU A 115 -4.51 13.17 10.39
C LEU A 115 -5.13 13.95 9.22
N ILE A 116 -5.21 13.30 8.05
CA ILE A 116 -5.84 13.83 6.83
C ILE A 116 -7.35 13.97 7.02
N ILE A 117 -8.03 12.90 7.44
CA ILE A 117 -9.49 12.84 7.56
C ILE A 117 -10.03 13.79 8.64
N CYS A 118 -9.31 13.95 9.75
CA CYS A 118 -9.73 14.82 10.84
C CYS A 118 -9.41 16.31 10.62
N ASP A 119 -8.87 16.70 9.46
CA ASP A 119 -8.42 18.07 9.12
C ASP A 119 -7.50 18.69 10.20
N LYS A 120 -6.75 17.83 10.93
CA LYS A 120 -5.87 18.24 12.04
C LYS A 120 -4.48 18.67 11.55
N ILE A 121 -4.15 18.40 10.29
CA ILE A 121 -2.90 18.86 9.68
C ILE A 121 -3.19 19.95 8.68
N CYS A 122 -2.33 20.97 8.72
CA CYS A 122 -2.25 22.06 7.77
C CYS A 122 -2.32 21.50 6.35
N LYS A 123 -3.43 21.77 5.64
CA LYS A 123 -3.66 21.39 4.22
C LYS A 123 -2.41 21.61 3.37
N ARG A 124 -1.59 22.60 3.71
CA ARG A 124 -0.28 22.92 3.11
C ARG A 124 0.69 21.73 2.96
N LYS A 125 0.81 20.78 3.90
CA LYS A 125 1.66 19.57 3.75
C LYS A 125 1.16 18.72 2.58
N TYR A 126 -0.16 18.54 2.47
CA TYR A 126 -0.78 17.63 1.50
C TYR A 126 -1.23 18.33 0.19
N THR A 127 -1.35 19.65 0.16
CA THR A 127 -1.69 20.41 -1.06
C THR A 127 -0.46 20.81 -1.87
N ASN A 128 0.69 21.07 -1.23
CA ASN A 128 1.86 21.61 -1.94
C ASN A 128 2.79 20.54 -2.52
N PHE A 129 2.69 19.29 -2.07
CA PHE A 129 3.62 18.23 -2.46
C PHE A 129 3.10 17.30 -3.58
N GLY A 130 2.03 17.67 -4.29
CA GLY A 130 1.47 16.83 -5.35
C GLY A 130 0.90 15.49 -4.84
N TYR A 131 0.51 15.44 -3.56
CA TYR A 131 0.13 14.22 -2.83
C TYR A 131 -1.06 13.45 -3.42
N ASN A 132 -1.84 14.03 -4.34
CA ASN A 132 -2.83 13.26 -5.11
C ASN A 132 -2.19 12.12 -5.92
N TYR A 133 -0.89 12.21 -6.22
CA TYR A 133 -0.12 11.12 -6.84
C TYR A 133 0.26 10.04 -5.81
N PHE A 134 0.64 10.43 -4.60
CA PHE A 134 1.08 9.52 -3.53
C PHE A 134 -0.07 8.83 -2.79
N LEU A 135 -1.22 9.50 -2.62
CA LEU A 135 -2.39 8.93 -1.95
C LEU A 135 -3.04 7.79 -2.74
N GLY A 136 -2.78 7.70 -4.06
CA GLY A 136 -3.43 6.74 -4.96
C GLY A 136 -4.95 6.97 -5.14
N ALA A 137 -5.58 7.76 -4.27
CA ALA A 137 -7.00 8.07 -4.23
C ALA A 137 -7.24 9.54 -3.79
N PRO A 138 -8.33 10.19 -4.24
CA PRO A 138 -8.71 11.50 -3.74
C PRO A 138 -9.20 11.44 -2.28
N ILE A 139 -9.03 12.55 -1.56
CA ILE A 139 -9.67 12.74 -0.25
C ILE A 139 -11.16 12.95 -0.48
N LEU A 140 -11.98 11.98 -0.08
CA LEU A 140 -13.43 12.04 -0.26
C LEU A 140 -14.11 12.83 0.87
N PRO A 141 -15.24 13.49 0.59
CA PRO A 141 -16.04 14.15 1.63
C PRO A 141 -16.82 13.12 2.45
N ILE A 142 -16.13 12.28 3.22
CA ILE A 142 -16.69 11.09 3.89
C ILE A 142 -17.89 11.40 4.80
N LYS A 143 -17.96 12.61 5.37
CA LYS A 143 -19.10 13.08 6.20
C LYS A 143 -20.42 13.17 5.42
N GLN A 144 -20.38 13.13 4.10
CA GLN A 144 -21.57 13.09 3.26
C GLN A 144 -22.11 11.67 3.06
N PHE A 145 -21.38 10.64 3.47
CA PHE A 145 -21.86 9.25 3.45
C PHE A 145 -22.71 8.99 4.70
N ASP A 146 -23.96 8.63 4.47
CA ASP A 146 -24.96 8.41 5.52
C ASP A 146 -25.46 6.97 5.41
N LEU A 147 -25.05 6.14 6.37
CA LEU A 147 -25.37 4.70 6.40
C LEU A 147 -26.89 4.46 6.51
N ASP A 148 -27.62 5.33 7.21
CA ASP A 148 -29.08 5.17 7.39
C ASP A 148 -29.84 5.45 6.09
N LYS A 149 -29.22 6.20 5.16
CA LYS A 149 -29.77 6.48 3.82
C LYS A 149 -29.13 5.64 2.73
N PHE A 150 -28.26 4.71 3.08
CA PHE A 150 -27.51 3.92 2.12
C PHE A 150 -28.44 2.95 1.37
N LYS A 151 -28.63 3.22 0.08
CA LYS A 151 -29.52 2.46 -0.83
C LYS A 151 -28.81 2.23 -2.16
N PRO A 152 -27.88 1.28 -2.20
CA PRO A 152 -27.07 1.03 -3.38
C PRO A 152 -27.92 0.54 -4.55
N LYS A 153 -27.53 0.95 -5.76
CA LYS A 153 -28.13 0.54 -7.04
C LYS A 153 -27.22 -0.40 -7.83
N LYS A 154 -25.92 -0.37 -7.54
CA LYS A 154 -24.88 -1.20 -8.12
C LYS A 154 -24.36 -2.17 -7.06
N LEU A 155 -23.91 -3.34 -7.47
CA LEU A 155 -23.33 -4.33 -6.59
C LEU A 155 -21.98 -3.85 -6.05
N PHE A 156 -21.11 -3.33 -6.92
CA PHE A 156 -19.78 -2.93 -6.49
C PHE A 156 -19.25 -1.67 -7.16
N TYR A 157 -18.28 -1.07 -6.48
CA TYR A 157 -17.46 0.01 -6.99
C TYR A 157 -16.01 -0.43 -7.01
N SER A 158 -15.33 -0.23 -8.13
CA SER A 158 -13.96 -0.67 -8.32
C SER A 158 -13.27 0.33 -9.22
N VAL A 159 -12.80 1.44 -8.66
CA VAL A 159 -12.11 2.50 -9.40
C VAL A 159 -10.80 2.81 -8.72
N THR A 160 -9.71 2.70 -9.46
CA THR A 160 -8.37 3.01 -9.01
C THR A 160 -7.54 3.52 -10.18
N LYS A 161 -6.48 4.26 -9.89
CA LYS A 161 -5.46 4.60 -10.90
C LYS A 161 -4.38 3.53 -11.02
N ASN A 162 -4.33 2.60 -10.08
CA ASN A 162 -3.30 1.57 -10.04
C ASN A 162 -3.59 0.51 -11.11
N THR A 163 -2.65 0.34 -12.02
CA THR A 163 -2.61 -0.80 -12.93
C THR A 163 -1.65 -1.84 -12.38
N SER A 164 -2.17 -3.05 -12.18
CA SER A 164 -1.37 -4.21 -11.78
C SER A 164 -1.95 -5.44 -12.46
N ILE A 165 -1.17 -6.51 -12.49
CA ILE A 165 -1.64 -7.81 -12.99
C ILE A 165 -2.80 -8.37 -12.15
N HIS A 166 -2.83 -8.13 -10.83
CA HIS A 166 -3.97 -8.49 -9.98
C HIS A 166 -5.22 -7.69 -10.35
N ARG A 167 -5.05 -6.41 -10.70
CA ARG A 167 -6.14 -5.57 -11.22
C ARG A 167 -6.66 -6.09 -12.56
N LEU A 168 -5.76 -6.40 -13.48
CA LEU A 168 -6.11 -6.99 -14.77
C LEU A 168 -6.84 -8.33 -14.60
N SER A 169 -6.37 -9.17 -13.68
CA SER A 169 -6.99 -10.44 -13.32
C SER A 169 -8.41 -10.23 -12.79
N LEU A 170 -8.62 -9.31 -11.84
CA LEU A 170 -9.95 -8.96 -11.33
C LEU A 170 -10.91 -8.51 -12.44
N ILE A 171 -10.51 -7.52 -13.24
CA ILE A 171 -11.42 -6.94 -14.24
C ILE A 171 -11.73 -7.96 -15.33
N SER A 172 -10.74 -8.73 -15.77
CA SER A 172 -10.96 -9.80 -16.75
C SER A 172 -11.88 -10.90 -16.21
N GLU A 173 -11.80 -11.26 -14.92
CA GLU A 173 -12.74 -12.19 -14.28
C GLU A 173 -14.17 -11.64 -14.23
N LEU A 174 -14.34 -10.37 -13.86
CA LEU A 174 -15.67 -9.75 -13.80
C LEU A 174 -16.35 -9.81 -15.17
N ILE A 175 -15.62 -9.46 -16.24
CA ILE A 175 -16.14 -9.53 -17.61
C ILE A 175 -16.36 -10.99 -18.05
N ALA A 176 -15.42 -11.89 -17.75
CA ALA A 176 -15.56 -13.30 -18.10
C ALA A 176 -16.80 -13.95 -17.46
N ASN A 177 -17.26 -13.43 -16.32
CA ASN A 177 -18.45 -13.89 -15.61
C ASN A 177 -19.69 -12.99 -15.83
N ASN A 178 -19.63 -12.02 -16.75
CA ASN A 178 -20.70 -11.06 -17.04
C ASN A 178 -21.16 -10.20 -15.83
N LEU A 179 -20.24 -9.91 -14.91
CA LEU A 179 -20.47 -9.11 -13.71
C LEU A 179 -20.04 -7.64 -13.87
N ASP A 180 -19.44 -7.29 -15.01
CA ASP A 180 -18.97 -5.94 -15.32
C ASP A 180 -20.10 -4.90 -15.33
N ASN A 181 -21.33 -5.30 -15.70
CA ASN A 181 -22.51 -4.43 -15.69
C ASN A 181 -23.13 -4.22 -14.30
N GLU A 182 -22.82 -5.10 -13.34
CA GLU A 182 -23.31 -5.03 -11.97
C GLU A 182 -22.58 -3.97 -11.13
N GLY A 183 -21.42 -3.50 -11.60
CA GLY A 183 -20.58 -2.55 -10.89
C GLY A 183 -20.32 -1.25 -11.64
N ILE A 184 -19.50 -0.42 -11.01
CA ILE A 184 -18.87 0.75 -11.61
C ILE A 184 -17.37 0.48 -11.62
N ILE A 185 -16.78 0.40 -12.81
CA ILE A 185 -15.40 -0.01 -13.03
C ILE A 185 -14.65 1.08 -13.79
N ASN A 186 -13.41 1.33 -13.38
CA ASN A 186 -12.38 1.83 -14.28
C ASN A 186 -11.23 0.81 -14.43
N TYR A 187 -10.52 0.92 -15.53
CA TYR A 187 -9.29 0.20 -15.79
C TYR A 187 -8.46 0.99 -16.81
N HIS A 188 -7.23 1.34 -16.45
CA HIS A 188 -6.31 1.98 -17.39
C HIS A 188 -5.61 0.90 -18.23
N PRO A 189 -5.43 1.13 -19.55
CA PRO A 189 -4.59 0.28 -20.39
C PRO A 189 -3.18 0.09 -19.79
N VAL A 190 -2.55 -1.04 -20.08
CA VAL A 190 -1.23 -1.39 -19.55
C VAL A 190 -0.21 -1.60 -20.67
N ASP A 191 1.02 -1.16 -20.44
CA ASP A 191 2.12 -1.23 -21.40
C ASP A 191 3.12 -2.36 -21.12
N PHE A 192 2.91 -3.14 -20.05
CA PHE A 192 3.74 -4.30 -19.73
C PHE A 192 3.37 -5.54 -20.56
N GLU A 193 4.37 -6.41 -20.77
CA GLU A 193 4.19 -7.68 -21.48
C GLU A 193 3.31 -8.65 -20.67
N ILE A 194 2.29 -9.22 -21.31
CA ILE A 194 1.38 -10.17 -20.67
C ILE A 194 1.95 -11.59 -20.74
N ASN A 195 2.28 -12.14 -19.57
CA ASN A 195 2.61 -13.56 -19.45
C ASN A 195 1.36 -14.38 -19.15
N TYR A 196 0.76 -15.01 -20.18
CA TYR A 196 -0.40 -15.89 -20.02
C TYR A 196 -0.11 -17.20 -19.26
N LYS A 197 1.15 -17.48 -18.89
CA LYS A 197 1.50 -18.58 -17.99
C LYS A 197 1.51 -18.18 -16.52
N ASP A 198 1.28 -16.90 -16.20
CA ASP A 198 1.24 -16.43 -14.82
C ASP A 198 -0.07 -16.87 -14.14
N PRO A 199 -0.01 -17.71 -13.09
CA PRO A 199 -1.21 -18.16 -12.37
C PRO A 199 -1.93 -17.03 -11.62
N ASN A 200 -1.29 -15.89 -11.39
CA ASN A 200 -1.95 -14.71 -10.81
C ASN A 200 -2.89 -14.01 -11.80
N LEU A 201 -2.68 -14.23 -13.10
CA LEU A 201 -3.49 -13.65 -14.17
C LEU A 201 -4.54 -14.62 -14.70
N LEU A 202 -4.17 -15.89 -14.90
CA LEU A 202 -5.01 -16.87 -15.59
C LEU A 202 -5.07 -18.18 -14.81
N ASP A 203 -6.29 -18.63 -14.50
CA ASP A 203 -6.52 -19.95 -13.93
C ASP A 203 -6.40 -21.02 -15.02
N LEU A 204 -5.19 -21.57 -15.16
CA LEU A 204 -4.88 -22.60 -16.15
C LEU A 204 -5.52 -23.97 -15.86
N TYR A 205 -6.22 -24.12 -14.73
CA TYR A 205 -6.93 -25.36 -14.38
C TYR A 205 -8.39 -25.38 -14.87
N ARG A 206 -8.88 -24.26 -15.41
CA ARG A 206 -10.17 -24.16 -16.10
C ARG A 206 -10.09 -24.79 -17.50
N ASP A 207 -11.26 -24.96 -18.13
CA ASP A 207 -11.32 -25.46 -19.50
C ASP A 207 -10.74 -24.46 -20.52
N ASP A 208 -10.39 -24.99 -21.70
CA ASP A 208 -9.76 -24.22 -22.78
C ASP A 208 -10.67 -23.08 -23.28
N GLU A 209 -11.99 -23.27 -23.24
CA GLU A 209 -12.96 -22.25 -23.67
C GLU A 209 -12.89 -21.03 -22.76
N TYR A 210 -12.90 -21.23 -21.45
CA TYR A 210 -12.73 -20.18 -20.46
C TYR A 210 -11.37 -19.49 -20.61
N VAL A 211 -10.29 -20.26 -20.79
CA VAL A 211 -8.95 -19.72 -20.95
C VAL A 211 -8.85 -18.81 -22.17
N GLU A 212 -9.33 -19.26 -23.33
CA GLU A 212 -9.31 -18.47 -24.56
C GLU A 212 -10.24 -17.25 -24.48
N LYS A 213 -11.39 -17.36 -23.81
CA LYS A 213 -12.25 -16.21 -23.51
C LYS A 213 -11.50 -15.16 -22.68
N LYS A 214 -10.84 -15.57 -21.60
CA LYS A 214 -10.12 -14.65 -20.71
C LYS A 214 -8.92 -13.98 -21.41
N LYS A 215 -8.17 -14.71 -22.24
CA LYS A 215 -7.09 -14.13 -23.07
C LYS A 215 -7.59 -13.01 -23.99
N LYS A 216 -8.72 -13.22 -24.67
CA LYS A 216 -9.32 -12.19 -25.54
C LYS A 216 -9.69 -10.94 -24.76
N ILE A 217 -10.33 -11.10 -23.60
CA ILE A 217 -10.68 -9.99 -22.71
C ILE A 217 -9.43 -9.23 -22.26
N ILE A 218 -8.39 -9.94 -21.84
CA ILE A 218 -7.11 -9.33 -21.43
C ILE A 218 -6.50 -8.50 -22.56
N SER A 219 -6.49 -9.02 -23.79
CA SER A 219 -5.97 -8.29 -24.96
C SER A 219 -6.73 -6.97 -25.18
N ILE A 220 -8.06 -6.99 -25.09
CA ILE A 220 -8.89 -5.78 -25.23
C ILE A 220 -8.60 -4.79 -24.10
N LEU A 221 -8.53 -5.27 -22.86
CA LEU A 221 -8.22 -4.43 -21.69
C LEU A 221 -6.84 -3.78 -21.79
N GLN A 222 -5.86 -4.49 -22.36
CA GLN A 222 -4.51 -3.99 -22.56
C GLN A 222 -4.47 -2.82 -23.55
N GLU A 223 -5.29 -2.84 -24.59
CA GLU A 223 -5.32 -1.82 -25.64
C GLU A 223 -6.27 -0.66 -25.31
N GLU A 224 -7.49 -0.95 -24.86
CA GLU A 224 -8.58 0.03 -24.78
C GLU A 224 -8.87 0.52 -23.35
N GLY A 225 -8.68 -0.36 -22.36
CA GLY A 225 -9.10 -0.12 -20.98
C GLY A 225 -10.61 0.03 -20.81
N ILE A 226 -11.06 0.53 -19.66
CA ILE A 226 -12.48 0.75 -19.32
C ILE A 226 -12.61 2.05 -18.55
N ASN A 227 -13.43 3.00 -19.03
CA ASN A 227 -13.77 4.24 -18.32
C ASN A 227 -12.57 4.91 -17.61
N PHE A 228 -11.37 4.89 -18.19
CA PHE A 228 -10.13 5.26 -17.49
C PHE A 228 -10.05 6.76 -17.12
N ASN A 229 -10.95 7.59 -17.65
CA ASN A 229 -11.11 8.99 -17.25
C ASN A 229 -12.00 9.17 -16.01
N LEU A 230 -12.67 8.11 -15.55
CA LEU A 230 -13.50 8.11 -14.35
C LEU A 230 -12.63 8.34 -13.13
N LYS A 231 -12.98 9.37 -12.36
CA LYS A 231 -12.32 9.70 -11.10
C LYS A 231 -13.14 9.17 -9.92
N ASP A 232 -12.46 8.91 -8.82
CA ASP A 232 -13.13 8.51 -7.59
C ASP A 232 -13.98 9.66 -7.01
N ASP A 233 -15.21 9.31 -6.63
CA ASP A 233 -16.26 10.24 -6.23
C ASP A 233 -17.18 9.57 -5.20
N ILE A 234 -17.58 10.34 -4.20
CA ILE A 234 -18.46 9.88 -3.13
C ILE A 234 -19.82 9.39 -3.65
N SER A 235 -20.31 9.89 -4.79
CA SER A 235 -21.57 9.43 -5.39
C SER A 235 -21.51 7.96 -5.76
N TYR A 236 -20.36 7.48 -6.27
CA TYR A 236 -20.21 6.09 -6.65
C TYR A 236 -20.17 5.15 -5.44
N HIS A 237 -19.60 5.60 -4.32
CA HIS A 237 -19.65 4.84 -3.06
C HIS A 237 -21.08 4.76 -2.49
N LYS A 238 -21.88 5.82 -2.66
CA LYS A 238 -23.30 5.85 -2.25
C LYS A 238 -24.17 4.95 -3.11
N ASP A 239 -23.88 4.85 -4.41
CA ASP A 239 -24.65 4.08 -5.37
C ASP A 239 -24.21 2.60 -5.48
N SER A 240 -23.09 2.18 -4.89
CA SER A 240 -22.62 0.77 -4.89
C SER A 240 -22.84 0.09 -3.54
N LEU A 241 -22.99 -1.24 -3.47
CA LEU A 241 -23.11 -1.95 -2.19
C LEU A 241 -21.76 -2.04 -1.47
N PHE A 242 -20.71 -2.51 -2.16
CA PHE A 242 -19.34 -2.56 -1.61
C PHE A 242 -18.30 -1.98 -2.56
N THR A 243 -17.11 -1.68 -2.04
CA THR A 243 -15.96 -1.23 -2.82
C THR A 243 -14.92 -2.35 -2.92
N ILE A 244 -14.36 -2.60 -4.11
CA ILE A 244 -13.24 -3.52 -4.30
C ILE A 244 -11.96 -2.71 -4.38
N VAL A 245 -11.13 -2.82 -3.34
CA VAL A 245 -9.83 -2.18 -3.24
C VAL A 245 -8.78 -3.12 -3.82
N THR A 246 -8.00 -2.63 -4.77
CA THR A 246 -6.80 -3.31 -5.29
C THR A 246 -5.58 -2.48 -4.91
N PRO A 247 -4.83 -2.87 -3.85
CA PRO A 247 -3.65 -2.15 -3.41
C PRO A 247 -2.62 -1.99 -4.54
N ARG A 248 -1.79 -0.95 -4.44
CA ARG A 248 -0.73 -0.66 -5.42
C ARG A 248 0.26 -1.82 -5.52
N PHE A 249 0.63 -2.37 -4.36
CA PHE A 249 1.50 -3.53 -4.27
C PHE A 249 0.68 -4.77 -3.97
N ALA A 250 0.96 -5.84 -4.71
CA ALA A 250 0.45 -7.17 -4.44
C ALA A 250 1.56 -8.16 -4.73
N ALA A 251 1.88 -8.98 -3.72
CA ALA A 251 3.02 -9.89 -3.79
C ALA A 251 2.82 -10.95 -4.88
N HIS A 252 3.91 -11.37 -5.51
CA HIS A 252 3.93 -12.45 -6.48
C HIS A 252 4.58 -13.71 -5.92
N LYS A 253 3.93 -14.85 -6.15
CA LYS A 253 4.48 -16.17 -5.75
C LYS A 253 5.82 -16.54 -6.40
N ASN A 254 6.14 -15.90 -7.52
CA ASN A 254 7.39 -16.12 -8.25
C ASN A 254 8.42 -15.02 -7.95
N ASP A 255 8.20 -14.21 -6.91
CA ASP A 255 9.15 -13.19 -6.52
C ASP A 255 10.47 -13.79 -6.05
N GLN A 256 11.53 -13.05 -6.30
CA GLN A 256 12.87 -13.43 -5.88
C GLN A 256 13.06 -13.42 -4.34
N TYR A 257 12.03 -13.04 -3.57
CA TYR A 257 12.03 -13.06 -2.10
C TYR A 257 10.70 -13.62 -1.59
N MET A 258 10.63 -14.93 -1.38
CA MET A 258 9.39 -15.65 -1.05
C MET A 258 8.66 -15.13 0.20
N ASP A 259 9.37 -14.61 1.20
CA ASP A 259 8.72 -14.10 2.42
C ASP A 259 7.80 -12.90 2.12
N GLU A 260 8.00 -12.20 0.98
CA GLU A 260 7.18 -11.09 0.47
C GLU A 260 5.69 -11.44 0.33
N ILE A 261 5.36 -12.71 0.10
CA ILE A 261 3.96 -13.15 0.03
C ILE A 261 3.18 -12.90 1.33
N ASN A 262 3.88 -12.78 2.45
CA ASN A 262 3.28 -12.47 3.74
C ASN A 262 3.22 -10.96 4.01
N SER A 263 3.71 -10.12 3.09
CA SER A 263 3.69 -8.68 3.29
C SER A 263 2.26 -8.15 3.38
N LEU A 264 2.06 -7.24 4.33
CA LEU A 264 0.74 -6.72 4.65
C LEU A 264 0.81 -5.20 4.74
N PHE A 265 0.14 -4.54 3.81
CA PHE A 265 0.14 -3.09 3.68
C PHE A 265 -1.29 -2.56 3.66
N THR A 266 -1.56 -1.59 4.52
CA THR A 266 -2.76 -0.75 4.43
C THR A 266 -2.48 0.41 3.46
N ASN A 267 -3.53 1.18 3.12
CA ASN A 267 -3.40 2.41 2.36
C ASN A 267 -4.49 3.41 2.78
N PHE A 268 -4.41 4.64 2.26
CA PHE A 268 -5.37 5.69 2.55
C PHE A 268 -6.82 5.31 2.17
N GLU A 269 -7.02 4.62 1.05
CA GLU A 269 -8.34 4.20 0.57
C GLU A 269 -9.05 3.29 1.58
N ILE A 270 -8.36 2.29 2.13
CA ILE A 270 -8.90 1.39 3.16
C ILE A 270 -9.35 2.18 4.38
N TRP A 271 -8.50 3.06 4.90
CA TRP A 271 -8.83 3.87 6.08
C TRP A 271 -9.97 4.86 5.82
N GLN A 272 -10.08 5.37 4.60
CA GLN A 272 -11.19 6.22 4.20
C GLN A 272 -12.52 5.45 4.18
N LEU A 273 -12.51 4.22 3.66
CA LEU A 273 -13.69 3.34 3.64
C LEU A 273 -14.12 2.92 5.06
N ILE A 274 -13.15 2.62 5.93
CA ILE A 274 -13.38 2.37 7.36
C ILE A 274 -14.03 3.58 8.02
N ALA A 275 -13.50 4.78 7.79
CA ALA A 275 -14.05 6.01 8.35
C ALA A 275 -15.46 6.34 7.81
N MET A 276 -15.80 5.88 6.60
CA MET A 276 -17.15 5.96 6.02
C MET A 276 -18.11 4.89 6.58
N GLY A 277 -17.60 3.80 7.15
CA GLY A 277 -18.38 2.60 7.43
C GLY A 277 -18.87 1.88 6.16
N LYS A 278 -18.16 2.05 5.05
CA LYS A 278 -18.53 1.50 3.73
C LYS A 278 -18.07 0.04 3.61
N PRO A 279 -18.93 -0.92 3.20
CA PRO A 279 -18.49 -2.27 2.87
C PRO A 279 -17.38 -2.31 1.81
N PHE A 280 -16.35 -3.13 2.03
CA PHE A 280 -15.28 -3.31 1.06
C PHE A 280 -14.67 -4.71 1.05
N ILE A 281 -14.11 -5.06 -0.10
CA ILE A 281 -13.29 -6.24 -0.36
C ILE A 281 -11.90 -5.75 -0.73
N ILE A 282 -10.86 -6.42 -0.26
CA ILE A 282 -9.48 -6.14 -0.68
C ILE A 282 -8.96 -7.32 -1.50
N LEU A 283 -8.39 -7.04 -2.66
CA LEU A 283 -7.75 -8.04 -3.51
C LEU A 283 -6.28 -7.68 -3.76
N GLY A 284 -5.38 -8.59 -3.39
CA GLY A 284 -3.93 -8.44 -3.62
C GLY A 284 -3.08 -8.36 -2.35
N SER A 285 -3.69 -8.25 -1.17
CA SER A 285 -3.01 -8.38 0.12
C SER A 285 -3.81 -9.33 1.01
N CYS A 286 -3.20 -10.45 1.38
CA CYS A 286 -3.85 -11.47 2.22
C CYS A 286 -3.72 -11.10 3.70
N GLN A 287 -4.64 -11.64 4.51
CA GLN A 287 -4.73 -11.47 5.97
C GLN A 287 -5.01 -10.02 6.42
N LEU A 288 -5.32 -9.12 5.50
CA LEU A 288 -5.53 -7.72 5.80
C LEU A 288 -6.87 -7.50 6.53
N ILE A 289 -7.93 -8.22 6.14
CA ILE A 289 -9.20 -8.23 6.88
C ILE A 289 -8.98 -8.82 8.28
N LYS A 290 -8.21 -9.90 8.39
CA LYS A 290 -7.86 -10.50 9.69
C LYS A 290 -7.07 -9.54 10.57
N TYR A 291 -6.16 -8.75 10.00
CA TYR A 291 -5.43 -7.70 10.71
C TYR A 291 -6.40 -6.61 11.21
N LEU A 292 -7.25 -6.07 10.34
CA LEU A 292 -8.22 -5.02 10.70
C LEU A 292 -9.16 -5.47 11.84
N ASN A 293 -9.66 -6.70 11.78
CA ASN A 293 -10.48 -7.29 12.84
C ASN A 293 -9.74 -7.37 14.19
N ARG A 294 -8.42 -7.63 14.22
CA ARG A 294 -7.61 -7.65 15.45
C ARG A 294 -7.41 -6.27 16.04
N GLU A 295 -7.34 -5.24 15.20
CA GLU A 295 -7.28 -3.84 15.60
C GLU A 295 -8.65 -3.29 16.05
N GLY A 296 -9.70 -4.13 16.06
CA GLY A 296 -11.05 -3.78 16.51
C GLY A 296 -11.95 -3.19 15.42
N TYR A 297 -11.53 -3.24 14.14
CA TYR A 297 -12.36 -2.86 13.01
C TYR A 297 -13.12 -4.09 12.52
N PHE A 298 -14.33 -4.27 13.05
CA PHE A 298 -15.23 -5.31 12.57
C PHE A 298 -15.75 -4.95 11.19
N THR A 299 -15.48 -5.82 10.22
CA THR A 299 -15.85 -5.66 8.81
C THR A 299 -17.28 -6.18 8.56
N PHE A 300 -17.57 -6.72 7.38
CA PHE A 300 -18.93 -6.87 6.85
C PHE A 300 -19.26 -8.35 6.59
N TYR A 301 -18.96 -9.22 7.56
CA TYR A 301 -19.08 -10.67 7.43
C TYR A 301 -20.51 -11.15 7.13
N ASP A 302 -21.54 -10.37 7.47
CA ASP A 302 -22.94 -10.69 7.15
C ASP A 302 -23.26 -10.61 5.64
N ILE A 303 -22.44 -9.89 4.86
CA ILE A 303 -22.67 -9.66 3.42
C ILE A 303 -21.49 -10.07 2.54
N ILE A 304 -20.30 -10.24 3.11
CA ILE A 304 -19.07 -10.64 2.40
C ILE A 304 -18.51 -11.88 3.11
N ASN A 305 -18.28 -12.97 2.37
CA ASN A 305 -17.52 -14.10 2.90
C ASN A 305 -16.03 -13.73 2.98
N GLU A 306 -15.56 -13.34 4.15
CA GLU A 306 -14.19 -12.89 4.39
C GLU A 306 -13.14 -14.00 4.44
N GLU A 307 -13.53 -15.28 4.31
CA GLU A 307 -12.58 -16.40 4.23
C GLU A 307 -11.61 -16.23 3.05
N TYR A 308 -12.02 -15.49 2.01
CA TYR A 308 -11.19 -15.21 0.83
C TYR A 308 -9.82 -14.61 1.22
N ASP A 309 -9.76 -13.79 2.27
CA ASP A 309 -8.56 -13.06 2.72
C ASP A 309 -7.49 -13.99 3.31
N THR A 310 -7.86 -15.23 3.61
CA THR A 310 -6.97 -16.22 4.23
C THR A 310 -6.32 -17.18 3.23
N PHE A 311 -6.77 -17.19 1.97
CA PHE A 311 -6.21 -18.09 0.95
C PHE A 311 -4.88 -17.57 0.44
N LEU A 312 -3.80 -18.11 1.01
CA LEU A 312 -2.44 -17.92 0.48
C LEU A 312 -2.17 -18.81 -0.75
N ASP A 313 -2.97 -19.86 -0.93
CA ASP A 313 -2.84 -20.83 -2.03
C ASP A 313 -3.94 -20.71 -3.08
N PHE A 314 -3.54 -20.80 -4.36
CA PHE A 314 -4.50 -21.07 -5.43
C PHE A 314 -5.10 -22.46 -5.19
N PRO A 315 -6.34 -22.71 -5.61
CA PRO A 315 -6.92 -24.04 -5.55
C PRO A 315 -5.94 -25.05 -6.18
N LYS A 316 -5.37 -25.92 -5.34
CA LYS A 316 -4.72 -27.13 -5.80
C LYS A 316 -5.85 -28.14 -5.98
N ARG A 317 -5.94 -28.76 -7.16
CA ARG A 317 -6.85 -29.90 -7.36
C ARG A 317 -6.61 -30.98 -6.33
#